data_AF-A0A945FLZ2-F1
#
_entry.id   AF-A0A945FLZ2-F1
#
_cell.length_a   1.000
_cell.length_b   1.000
_cell.length_c   1.000
_cell.angle_alpha   90.00
_cell.angle_beta   90.00
_cell.angle_gamma   90.00
#
_symmetry.space_group_name_H-M   'P 1'
#
loop_
_entity.id
_entity.type
_entity.pdbx_description
1 polymer ?
#
loop_
_entity_poly.entity_id
_entity_poly.type
_entity_poly.pdbx_seq_one_letter_code
_entity_poly.pdbx_strand_id
1 'polypeptide(L)'
;GGRLFYVGAGTSGRLGVLDASECPPTYGVSPDMVQGIIAGGHSALTLSQEGAEDAEEDGAKALHDRDCTKQDVVMGIAASGVTPYVLGALQEAAKLGAKTIFFCCNPEAAKKVMADVHITPQVGPEVITGSTRMKAGTATKMVLNMITTTTMIKLGTVYENLMIDLTPSCQKLIDRAQRILCAITDLSPTDSEKTLQGAQGDLKTAIVMTKRAVSYETARELLAHHQGNVRKALEDEA
;
A
#
# COMPACT_ATOMS: atom_id res chain seq x y z
N GLY A 1 9.41 5.20 -7.84
CA GLY A 1 10.61 4.55 -8.38
C GLY A 1 10.73 3.16 -7.80
N GLY A 2 11.05 3.06 -6.50
CA GLY A 2 11.04 1.78 -5.79
C GLY A 2 9.68 1.33 -5.29
N ARG A 3 9.69 0.19 -4.59
CA ARG A 3 8.55 -0.58 -4.08
C ARG A 3 8.57 -0.64 -2.55
N LEU A 4 7.43 -1.01 -1.96
CA LEU A 4 7.28 -1.28 -0.54
C LEU A 4 7.12 -2.79 -0.30
N PHE A 5 8.01 -3.37 0.51
CA PHE A 5 7.93 -4.77 0.94
C PHE A 5 7.53 -4.85 2.41
N TYR A 6 6.41 -5.49 2.71
CA TYR A 6 6.06 -5.92 4.06
C TYR A 6 6.58 -7.33 4.29
N VAL A 7 7.38 -7.53 5.34
CA VAL A 7 7.96 -8.84 5.68
C VAL A 7 7.52 -9.26 7.07
N GLY A 8 6.89 -10.43 7.19
CA GLY A 8 6.40 -10.92 8.48
C GLY A 8 6.14 -12.42 8.49
N ALA A 9 5.93 -12.96 9.68
CA ALA A 9 5.46 -14.32 9.89
C ALA A 9 4.05 -14.33 10.48
N GLY A 10 3.34 -15.47 10.36
CA GLY A 10 2.03 -15.68 10.97
C GLY A 10 1.04 -14.53 10.70
N THR A 11 0.41 -14.00 11.76
CA THR A 11 -0.53 -12.88 11.63
C THR A 11 0.10 -11.62 11.04
N SER A 12 1.34 -11.28 11.40
CA SER A 12 2.03 -10.10 10.88
C SER A 12 2.24 -10.18 9.36
N GLY A 13 2.70 -11.34 8.86
CA GLY A 13 2.85 -11.57 7.42
C GLY A 13 1.51 -11.52 6.68
N ARG A 14 0.45 -12.14 7.24
CA ARG A 14 -0.90 -12.11 6.65
C ARG A 14 -1.47 -10.69 6.55
N LEU A 15 -1.24 -9.84 7.57
CA LEU A 15 -1.69 -8.45 7.53
C LEU A 15 -0.92 -7.62 6.50
N GLY A 16 0.38 -7.89 6.32
CA GLY A 16 1.16 -7.29 5.22
C GLY A 16 0.60 -7.66 3.85
N VAL A 17 0.27 -8.94 3.64
CA VAL A 17 -0.36 -9.40 2.39
C VAL A 17 -1.76 -8.79 2.19
N LEU A 18 -2.55 -8.67 3.25
CA LEU A 18 -3.86 -8.04 3.20
C LEU A 18 -3.76 -6.59 2.70
N ASP A 19 -2.96 -5.75 3.37
CA ASP A 19 -2.79 -4.33 3.00
C ASP A 19 -2.26 -4.17 1.56
N ALA A 20 -1.27 -4.99 1.17
CA ALA A 20 -0.73 -5.00 -0.19
C ALA A 20 -1.79 -5.36 -1.24
N SER A 21 -2.63 -6.36 -0.98
CA SER A 21 -3.66 -6.80 -1.94
C SER A 21 -4.79 -5.79 -2.15
N GLU A 22 -5.01 -4.88 -1.19
CA GLU A 22 -5.98 -3.80 -1.31
C GLU A 22 -5.44 -2.61 -2.12
N CYS A 23 -4.13 -2.51 -2.34
CA CYS A 23 -3.54 -1.36 -3.04
C CYS A 23 -3.95 -1.26 -4.52
N PRO A 24 -3.86 -2.31 -5.36
CA PRO A 24 -4.26 -2.21 -6.77
C PRO A 24 -5.73 -1.80 -7.01
N PRO A 25 -6.74 -2.44 -6.39
CA PRO A 25 -8.13 -2.05 -6.64
C PRO A 25 -8.51 -0.68 -6.02
N THR A 26 -7.76 -0.22 -5.01
CA THR A 26 -8.04 1.04 -4.30
C THR A 26 -7.36 2.23 -4.97
N TYR A 27 -6.12 2.08 -5.44
CA TYR A 27 -5.30 3.19 -5.93
C TYR A 27 -4.84 3.03 -7.38
N GLY A 28 -5.26 1.97 -8.08
CA GLY A 28 -4.94 1.76 -9.49
C GLY A 28 -3.46 1.46 -9.76
N VAL A 29 -2.71 1.11 -8.74
CA VAL A 29 -1.27 0.86 -8.82
C VAL A 29 -0.96 -0.59 -9.21
N SER A 30 0.24 -0.80 -9.76
CA SER A 30 0.74 -2.16 -10.02
C SER A 30 0.78 -2.99 -8.73
N PRO A 31 0.40 -4.29 -8.77
CA PRO A 31 0.63 -5.23 -7.69
C PRO A 31 2.09 -5.30 -7.21
N ASP A 32 3.05 -4.89 -8.04
CA ASP A 32 4.47 -4.90 -7.69
C ASP A 32 4.87 -3.73 -6.78
N MET A 33 4.06 -2.66 -6.72
CA MET A 33 4.39 -1.45 -5.97
C MET A 33 4.38 -1.68 -4.45
N VAL A 34 3.45 -2.50 -3.96
CA VAL A 34 3.33 -2.86 -2.54
C VAL A 34 3.15 -4.37 -2.46
N GLN A 35 4.05 -5.07 -1.78
CA GLN A 35 4.06 -6.52 -1.73
C GLN A 35 4.16 -7.03 -0.29
N GLY A 36 3.31 -8.01 0.03
CA GLY A 36 3.40 -8.76 1.27
C GLY A 36 4.23 -10.02 1.11
N ILE A 37 5.19 -10.22 2.00
CA ILE A 37 6.09 -11.37 2.08
C ILE A 37 5.84 -12.06 3.43
N ILE A 38 5.39 -13.31 3.34
CA ILE A 38 5.07 -14.13 4.51
C ILE A 38 6.03 -15.32 4.61
N ALA A 39 6.59 -15.52 5.81
CA ALA A 39 7.36 -16.71 6.15
C ALA A 39 6.55 -17.99 5.85
N GLY A 40 7.17 -18.97 5.18
CA GLY A 40 6.48 -20.19 4.72
C GLY A 40 5.69 -20.03 3.40
N GLY A 41 5.68 -18.84 2.80
CA GLY A 41 5.11 -18.61 1.47
C GLY A 41 3.59 -18.70 1.42
N HIS A 42 3.04 -18.97 0.23
CA HIS A 42 1.60 -18.83 -0.03
C HIS A 42 0.71 -19.73 0.85
N SER A 43 1.16 -20.96 1.16
CA SER A 43 0.43 -21.86 2.05
C SER A 43 0.30 -21.32 3.47
N ALA A 44 1.19 -20.44 3.93
CA ALA A 44 1.11 -19.81 5.24
C ALA A 44 -0.06 -18.79 5.37
N LEU A 45 -0.68 -18.41 4.26
CA LEU A 45 -1.83 -17.51 4.26
C LEU A 45 -3.06 -18.14 4.90
N THR A 46 -3.28 -19.42 4.64
CA THR A 46 -4.47 -20.17 5.11
C THR A 46 -4.14 -21.17 6.21
N LEU A 47 -2.88 -21.63 6.29
CA LEU A 47 -2.43 -22.59 7.30
C LEU A 47 -1.29 -22.00 8.11
N SER A 48 -1.16 -22.42 9.38
CA SER A 48 0.04 -22.12 10.15
C SER A 48 1.17 -23.04 9.73
N GLN A 49 2.38 -22.50 9.61
CA GLN A 49 3.60 -23.26 9.38
C GLN A 49 4.53 -23.07 10.56
N GLU A 50 4.64 -24.09 11.40
CA GLU A 50 5.56 -24.08 12.53
C GLU A 50 7.01 -24.05 12.02
N GLY A 51 7.86 -23.28 12.69
CA GLY A 51 9.29 -23.15 12.36
C GLY A 51 9.64 -22.25 11.18
N ALA A 52 8.67 -21.87 10.33
CA ALA A 52 8.93 -20.98 9.19
C ALA A 52 9.45 -19.59 9.62
N GLU A 53 9.13 -19.17 10.84
CA GLU A 53 9.53 -17.87 11.38
C GLU A 53 10.95 -17.84 11.96
N ASP A 54 11.56 -19.02 12.18
CA ASP A 54 12.84 -19.19 12.86
C ASP A 54 14.06 -19.17 11.91
N ALA A 55 13.83 -19.18 10.60
CA ALA A 55 14.89 -19.17 9.59
C ALA A 55 15.25 -17.75 9.14
N GLU A 56 16.36 -17.21 9.67
CA GLU A 56 16.88 -15.87 9.31
C GLU A 56 17.27 -15.77 7.83
N GLU A 57 17.94 -16.80 7.31
CA GLU A 57 18.41 -16.87 5.92
C GLU A 57 17.25 -16.83 4.91
N ASP A 58 16.10 -17.41 5.25
CA ASP A 58 14.91 -17.40 4.40
C ASP A 58 14.32 -15.99 4.25
N GLY A 59 14.50 -15.13 5.27
CA GLY A 59 14.11 -13.73 5.20
C GLY A 59 14.94 -12.94 4.20
N ALA A 60 16.27 -13.13 4.22
CA ALA A 60 17.19 -12.53 3.27
C ALA A 60 16.92 -13.04 1.84
N LYS A 61 16.77 -14.36 1.68
CA LYS A 61 16.44 -14.99 0.40
C LYS A 61 15.14 -14.43 -0.19
N ALA A 62 14.10 -14.23 0.62
CA ALA A 62 12.82 -13.72 0.14
C ALA A 62 12.90 -12.30 -0.48
N LEU A 63 13.90 -11.49 -0.09
CA LEU A 63 14.19 -10.20 -0.72
C LEU A 63 14.95 -10.36 -2.04
N HIS A 64 15.91 -11.29 -2.11
CA HIS A 64 16.60 -11.60 -3.36
C HIS A 64 15.66 -12.18 -4.42
N ASP A 65 14.75 -13.08 -4.02
CA ASP A 65 13.74 -13.66 -4.91
C ASP A 65 12.77 -12.61 -5.51
N ARG A 66 12.78 -11.38 -4.98
CA ARG A 66 11.98 -10.23 -5.46
C ARG A 66 12.80 -9.12 -6.07
N ASP A 67 14.09 -9.39 -6.31
CA ASP A 67 15.05 -8.42 -6.84
C ASP A 67 15.04 -7.12 -6.02
N CYS A 68 15.03 -7.20 -4.69
CA CYS A 68 15.06 -6.02 -3.83
C CYS A 68 16.31 -5.17 -4.09
N THR A 69 16.14 -3.85 -4.18
CA THR A 69 17.21 -2.89 -4.48
C THR A 69 17.23 -1.74 -3.48
N LYS A 70 18.29 -0.93 -3.51
CA LYS A 70 18.40 0.31 -2.72
C LYS A 70 17.29 1.34 -2.91
N GLN A 71 16.49 1.23 -3.98
CA GLN A 71 15.36 2.13 -4.22
C GLN A 71 14.12 1.71 -3.44
N ASP A 72 14.08 0.48 -2.97
CA ASP A 72 12.94 -0.10 -2.26
C ASP A 72 12.95 0.25 -0.77
N VAL A 73 11.79 0.06 -0.14
CA VAL A 73 11.60 0.17 1.30
C VAL A 73 11.17 -1.19 1.83
N VAL A 74 11.85 -1.68 2.86
CA VAL A 74 11.53 -2.95 3.53
C VAL A 74 11.02 -2.66 4.94
N MET A 75 9.78 -3.06 5.21
CA MET A 75 9.18 -2.96 6.52
C MET A 75 9.06 -4.36 7.15
N GLY A 76 9.87 -4.61 8.16
CA GLY A 76 9.81 -5.82 8.96
C GLY A 76 8.75 -5.70 10.06
N ILE A 77 7.86 -6.70 10.15
CA ILE A 77 6.72 -6.69 11.06
C ILE A 77 6.83 -7.88 12.03
N ALA A 78 7.22 -7.60 13.27
CA ALA A 78 7.31 -8.60 14.33
C ALA A 78 6.76 -8.04 15.65
N ALA A 79 5.53 -8.41 16.01
CA ALA A 79 4.90 -7.93 17.25
C ALA A 79 5.75 -8.22 18.50
N SER A 80 6.40 -9.39 18.56
CA SER A 80 7.32 -9.79 19.63
C SER A 80 8.68 -9.09 19.56
N GLY A 81 9.09 -8.67 18.36
CA GLY A 81 10.36 -8.01 18.07
C GLY A 81 11.56 -8.92 17.89
N VAL A 82 11.38 -10.25 17.94
CA VAL A 82 12.49 -11.22 17.96
C VAL A 82 12.42 -12.27 16.85
N THR A 83 11.49 -12.15 15.91
CA THR A 83 11.26 -13.14 14.84
C THR A 83 12.43 -13.21 13.86
N PRO A 84 13.23 -14.30 13.83
CA PRO A 84 14.46 -14.38 13.03
C PRO A 84 14.27 -14.10 11.54
N TYR A 85 13.22 -14.65 10.92
CA TYR A 85 12.88 -14.40 9.52
C TYR A 85 12.78 -12.89 9.19
N VAL A 86 12.16 -12.11 10.08
CA VAL A 86 12.00 -10.67 9.90
C VAL A 86 13.32 -9.93 10.10
N LEU A 87 14.12 -10.35 11.09
CA LEU A 87 15.42 -9.75 11.38
C LEU A 87 16.40 -9.98 10.22
N GLY A 88 16.43 -11.18 9.64
CA GLY A 88 17.27 -11.50 8.49
C GLY A 88 16.92 -10.66 7.25
N ALA A 89 15.63 -10.48 6.99
CA ALA A 89 15.18 -9.60 5.91
C ALA A 89 15.61 -8.13 6.14
N LEU A 90 15.47 -7.60 7.36
CA LEU A 90 15.90 -6.23 7.66
C LEU A 90 17.41 -6.04 7.53
N GLN A 91 18.20 -7.01 7.99
CA GLN A 91 19.66 -6.97 7.83
C GLN A 91 20.06 -6.99 6.35
N GLU A 92 19.43 -7.85 5.54
CA GLU A 92 19.72 -7.94 4.12
C GLU A 92 19.29 -6.67 3.37
N ALA A 93 18.12 -6.12 3.68
CA ALA A 93 17.67 -4.84 3.14
C ALA A 93 18.69 -3.71 3.42
N ALA A 94 19.23 -3.66 4.63
CA ALA A 94 20.24 -2.68 5.00
C ALA A 94 21.55 -2.87 4.19
N LYS A 95 22.00 -4.11 3.98
CA LYS A 95 23.18 -4.41 3.14
C LYS A 95 22.97 -4.00 1.68
N LEU A 96 21.77 -4.22 1.14
CA LEU A 96 21.38 -3.78 -0.20
C LEU A 96 21.23 -2.25 -0.33
N GLY A 97 21.26 -1.52 0.80
CA GLY A 97 21.09 -0.07 0.85
C GLY A 97 19.63 0.38 0.75
N ALA A 98 18.66 -0.54 0.91
CA ALA A 98 17.24 -0.22 0.95
C ALA A 98 16.90 0.49 2.28
N LYS A 99 15.82 1.28 2.28
CA LYS A 99 15.34 1.89 3.51
C LYS A 99 14.56 0.89 4.35
N THR A 100 14.80 0.91 5.66
CA THR A 100 14.29 -0.10 6.58
C THR A 100 13.35 0.51 7.61
N ILE A 101 12.20 -0.14 7.80
CA ILE A 101 11.21 0.20 8.84
C ILE A 101 11.02 -1.03 9.71
N PHE A 102 11.06 -0.87 11.04
CA PHE A 102 10.74 -1.95 11.95
C PHE A 102 9.48 -1.65 12.75
N PHE A 103 8.49 -2.54 12.62
CA PHE A 103 7.27 -2.53 13.43
C PHE A 103 7.37 -3.57 14.55
N CYS A 104 7.18 -3.11 15.79
CA CYS A 104 7.21 -3.96 16.97
C CYS A 104 6.28 -3.41 18.06
N CYS A 105 5.65 -4.26 18.87
CA CYS A 105 4.85 -3.80 20.01
C CYS A 105 5.63 -3.84 21.35
N ASN A 106 6.91 -4.22 21.31
CA ASN A 106 7.80 -4.31 22.46
C ASN A 106 8.97 -3.31 22.34
N PRO A 107 8.97 -2.20 23.11
CA PRO A 107 10.02 -1.20 23.06
C PRO A 107 11.43 -1.71 23.36
N GLU A 108 11.57 -2.69 24.26
CA GLU A 108 12.89 -3.22 24.61
C GLU A 108 13.45 -4.15 23.53
N ALA A 109 12.58 -4.85 22.80
CA ALA A 109 12.99 -5.60 21.63
C ALA A 109 13.34 -4.66 20.46
N ALA A 110 12.53 -3.62 20.24
CA ALA A 110 12.73 -2.62 19.18
C ALA A 110 14.11 -1.97 19.23
N LYS A 111 14.60 -1.61 20.43
CA LYS A 111 15.93 -1.00 20.64
C LYS A 111 17.11 -1.89 20.19
N LYS A 112 16.90 -3.20 20.08
CA LYS A 112 17.96 -4.16 19.71
C LYS A 112 18.04 -4.39 18.20
N VAL A 113 17.07 -3.88 17.45
CA VAL A 113 16.99 -4.08 16.00
C VAL A 113 17.42 -2.80 15.30
N MET A 114 18.38 -2.92 14.39
CA MET A 114 18.83 -1.82 13.55
C MET A 114 17.82 -1.61 12.40
N ALA A 115 17.22 -0.43 12.34
CA ALA A 115 16.36 0.02 11.25
C ALA A 115 16.44 1.56 11.15
N ASP A 116 16.18 2.12 9.96
CA ASP A 116 16.15 3.58 9.77
C ASP A 116 14.99 4.23 10.56
N VAL A 117 13.85 3.52 10.67
CA VAL A 117 12.64 3.99 11.35
C VAL A 117 12.04 2.87 12.20
N HIS A 118 11.72 3.17 13.47
CA HIS A 118 10.97 2.28 14.35
C HIS A 118 9.54 2.78 14.56
N ILE A 119 8.55 1.91 14.34
CA ILE A 119 7.15 2.15 14.66
C ILE A 119 6.77 1.21 15.81
N THR A 120 6.68 1.78 17.02
CA THR A 120 6.56 0.98 18.26
C THR A 120 5.30 1.27 19.06
N PRO A 121 4.09 0.91 18.56
CA PRO A 121 2.85 1.11 19.31
C PRO A 121 2.79 0.19 20.53
N GLN A 122 2.70 0.78 21.72
CA GLN A 122 2.63 0.05 23.00
C GLN A 122 1.17 -0.30 23.32
N VAL A 123 0.75 -1.49 22.92
CA VAL A 123 -0.65 -1.97 23.09
C VAL A 123 -0.92 -2.62 24.46
N GLY A 124 0.12 -2.83 25.27
CA GLY A 124 0.07 -3.51 26.56
C GLY A 124 -0.21 -5.02 26.47
N PRO A 125 -0.33 -5.72 27.61
CA PRO A 125 -0.55 -7.17 27.66
C PRO A 125 -1.84 -7.60 26.95
N GLU A 126 -1.80 -8.69 26.20
CA GLU A 126 -2.99 -9.23 25.52
C GLU A 126 -3.96 -9.87 26.51
N VAL A 127 -5.25 -9.90 26.16
CA VAL A 127 -6.29 -10.52 27.01
C VAL A 127 -6.03 -12.02 27.18
N ILE A 128 -5.58 -12.68 26.11
CA ILE A 128 -5.00 -14.02 26.16
C ILE A 128 -3.48 -13.83 26.10
N THR A 129 -2.78 -14.21 27.18
CA THR A 129 -1.33 -14.04 27.29
C THR A 129 -0.60 -14.57 26.06
N GLY A 130 0.18 -13.71 25.41
CA GLY A 130 0.97 -14.05 24.21
C GLY A 130 0.20 -14.08 22.89
N SER A 131 -1.14 -13.97 22.89
CA SER A 131 -1.96 -13.97 21.67
C SER A 131 -1.91 -12.62 20.94
N THR A 132 -0.75 -12.27 20.40
CA THR A 132 -0.47 -11.00 19.69
C THR A 132 -1.29 -10.79 18.42
N ARG A 133 -2.01 -11.81 17.92
CA ARG A 133 -3.00 -11.65 16.85
C ARG A 133 -4.15 -10.70 17.21
N MET A 134 -4.30 -10.34 18.48
CA MET A 134 -5.34 -9.46 19.02
C MET A 134 -4.95 -7.99 18.90
N LYS A 135 -4.59 -7.30 19.99
CA LYS A 135 -4.33 -5.84 19.95
C LYS A 135 -3.12 -5.49 19.09
N ALA A 136 -2.04 -6.26 19.18
CA ALA A 136 -0.85 -6.02 18.35
C ALA A 136 -1.16 -6.20 16.86
N GLY A 137 -1.96 -7.22 16.51
CA GLY A 137 -2.49 -7.41 15.15
C GLY A 137 -3.35 -6.22 14.67
N THR A 138 -4.25 -5.73 15.51
CA THR A 138 -5.06 -4.54 15.20
C THR A 138 -4.19 -3.30 14.99
N ALA A 139 -3.21 -3.06 15.88
CA ALA A 139 -2.26 -1.95 15.73
C ALA A 139 -1.45 -2.07 14.44
N THR A 140 -1.01 -3.29 14.09
CA THR A 140 -0.32 -3.57 12.82
C THR A 140 -1.21 -3.13 11.65
N LYS A 141 -2.46 -3.61 11.58
CA LYS A 141 -3.39 -3.24 10.50
C LYS A 141 -3.54 -1.71 10.36
N MET A 142 -3.76 -1.02 11.48
CA MET A 142 -3.94 0.43 11.47
C MET A 142 -2.71 1.16 10.93
N VAL A 143 -1.51 0.74 11.33
CA VAL A 143 -0.25 1.34 10.83
C VAL A 143 -0.03 1.06 9.35
N LEU A 144 -0.25 -0.17 8.88
CA LEU A 144 -0.10 -0.52 7.46
C LEU A 144 -1.04 0.34 6.60
N ASN A 145 -2.32 0.43 6.98
CA ASN A 145 -3.29 1.26 6.28
C ASN A 145 -2.89 2.74 6.28
N MET A 146 -2.31 3.26 7.38
CA MET A 146 -1.80 4.63 7.41
C MET A 146 -0.65 4.82 6.42
N ILE A 147 0.31 3.89 6.36
CA ILE A 147 1.47 3.98 5.45
C ILE A 147 1.01 4.02 4.00
N THR A 148 0.23 3.03 3.55
CA THR A 148 -0.22 2.96 2.15
C THR A 148 -1.17 4.09 1.81
N THR A 149 -2.18 4.35 2.64
CA THR A 149 -3.15 5.42 2.35
C THR A 149 -2.50 6.79 2.27
N THR A 150 -1.65 7.16 3.24
CA THR A 150 -1.00 8.48 3.21
C THR A 150 0.01 8.61 2.08
N THR A 151 0.73 7.53 1.74
CA THR A 151 1.64 7.51 0.59
C THR A 151 0.87 7.72 -0.70
N MET A 152 -0.24 7.01 -0.90
CA MET A 152 -1.05 7.09 -2.12
C MET A 152 -1.73 8.45 -2.28
N ILE A 153 -2.21 9.05 -1.18
CA ILE A 153 -2.68 10.45 -1.17
C ILE A 153 -1.57 11.39 -1.66
N LYS A 154 -0.34 11.24 -1.14
CA LYS A 154 0.79 12.08 -1.56
C LYS A 154 1.22 11.86 -3.00
N LEU A 155 1.00 10.66 -3.55
CA LEU A 155 1.23 10.34 -4.96
C LEU A 155 0.11 10.83 -5.89
N GLY A 156 -0.99 11.38 -5.35
CA GLY A 156 -2.05 12.00 -6.16
C GLY A 156 -3.14 11.04 -6.65
N THR A 157 -3.25 9.84 -6.08
CA THR A 157 -4.30 8.87 -6.42
C THR A 157 -5.66 9.18 -5.76
N VAL A 158 -5.69 10.20 -4.92
CA VAL A 158 -6.86 10.68 -4.18
C VAL A 158 -7.05 12.17 -4.44
N TYR A 159 -8.29 12.57 -4.71
CA TYR A 159 -8.67 13.97 -4.84
C TYR A 159 -9.69 14.30 -3.74
N GLU A 160 -9.36 15.28 -2.90
CA GLU A 160 -10.07 15.53 -1.65
C GLU A 160 -10.10 14.29 -0.76
N ASN A 161 -11.24 13.62 -0.63
CA ASN A 161 -11.40 12.33 0.04
C ASN A 161 -11.91 11.23 -0.91
N LEU A 162 -11.86 11.47 -2.21
CA LEU A 162 -12.43 10.62 -3.24
C LEU A 162 -11.34 9.79 -3.92
N MET A 163 -11.63 8.50 -4.03
CA MET A 163 -10.81 7.51 -4.72
C MET A 163 -10.93 7.75 -6.22
N ILE A 164 -10.03 8.52 -6.82
CA ILE A 164 -10.11 8.91 -8.24
C ILE A 164 -9.33 7.98 -9.18
N ASP A 165 -8.47 7.12 -8.61
CA ASP A 165 -7.61 6.20 -9.37
C ASP A 165 -8.09 4.74 -9.24
N LEU A 166 -9.38 4.53 -8.99
CA LEU A 166 -9.93 3.18 -8.93
C LEU A 166 -9.90 2.52 -10.32
N THR A 167 -9.64 1.21 -10.35
CA THR A 167 -9.79 0.41 -11.58
C THR A 167 -11.24 -0.08 -11.69
N PRO A 168 -12.05 0.36 -12.67
CA PRO A 168 -13.46 -0.04 -12.79
C PRO A 168 -13.61 -1.47 -13.36
N SER A 169 -13.15 -2.47 -12.61
CA SER A 169 -13.11 -3.88 -13.02
C SER A 169 -14.43 -4.63 -12.84
N CYS A 170 -15.43 -4.02 -12.19
CA CYS A 170 -16.76 -4.59 -12.00
C CYS A 170 -17.83 -3.49 -11.94
N GLN A 171 -19.10 -3.87 -12.10
CA GLN A 171 -20.23 -2.91 -12.11
C GLN A 171 -20.23 -1.98 -10.89
N LYS A 172 -19.99 -2.52 -9.68
CA LYS A 172 -19.90 -1.73 -8.45
C LYS A 172 -18.86 -0.60 -8.52
N LEU A 173 -17.74 -0.84 -9.19
CA LEU A 173 -16.66 0.13 -9.33
C LEU A 173 -16.96 1.13 -10.46
N ILE A 174 -17.64 0.71 -11.52
CA ILE A 174 -18.17 1.62 -12.56
C ILE A 174 -19.18 2.59 -11.94
N ASP A 175 -20.16 2.09 -11.21
CA ASP A 175 -21.19 2.90 -10.53
C ASP A 175 -20.55 3.88 -9.53
N ARG A 176 -19.49 3.43 -8.83
CA ARG A 176 -18.72 4.29 -7.93
C ARG A 176 -18.00 5.40 -8.70
N ALA A 177 -17.35 5.09 -9.82
CA ALA A 177 -16.65 6.09 -10.62
C ALA A 177 -17.61 7.17 -11.13
N GLN A 178 -18.79 6.76 -11.64
CA GLN A 178 -19.84 7.69 -12.07
C GLN A 178 -20.31 8.57 -10.91
N ARG A 179 -20.59 8.00 -9.73
CA ARG A 179 -20.96 8.78 -8.55
C ARG A 179 -19.90 9.77 -8.11
N ILE A 180 -18.62 9.39 -8.19
CA ILE A 180 -17.51 10.29 -7.85
C ILE A 180 -17.45 11.43 -8.85
N LEU A 181 -17.61 11.14 -10.15
CA LEU A 181 -17.67 12.17 -11.18
C LEU A 181 -18.82 13.16 -10.93
N CYS A 182 -20.03 12.67 -10.65
CA CYS A 182 -21.17 13.51 -10.27
C CYS A 182 -20.99 14.28 -8.95
N ALA A 183 -20.10 13.83 -8.06
CA ALA A 183 -19.86 14.52 -6.79
C ALA A 183 -18.80 15.63 -6.94
N ILE A 184 -17.80 15.40 -7.79
CA ILE A 184 -16.73 16.37 -8.07
C ILE A 184 -17.22 17.43 -9.07
N THR A 185 -18.12 17.05 -9.98
CA THR A 185 -18.66 17.88 -11.05
C THR A 185 -20.16 18.07 -10.88
N ASP A 186 -20.73 19.11 -11.48
CA ASP A 186 -22.19 19.32 -11.46
C ASP A 186 -22.92 18.58 -12.59
N LEU A 187 -22.32 17.49 -13.11
CA LEU A 187 -22.89 16.72 -14.21
C LEU A 187 -24.08 15.86 -13.76
N SER A 188 -25.05 15.70 -14.66
CA SER A 188 -26.10 14.70 -14.47
C SER A 188 -25.52 13.27 -14.53
N PRO A 189 -26.21 12.25 -13.99
CA PRO A 189 -25.78 10.86 -14.13
C PRO A 189 -25.55 10.47 -15.59
N THR A 190 -26.44 10.87 -16.50
CA THR A 190 -26.34 10.58 -17.93
C THR A 190 -25.12 11.22 -18.59
N ASP A 191 -24.82 12.47 -18.24
CA ASP A 191 -23.65 13.17 -18.80
C ASP A 191 -22.34 12.65 -18.20
N SER A 192 -22.36 12.26 -16.93
CA SER A 192 -21.23 11.60 -16.28
C SER A 192 -20.91 10.26 -16.92
N GLU A 193 -21.92 9.46 -17.28
CA GLU A 193 -21.71 8.20 -18.00
C GLU A 193 -21.05 8.44 -19.37
N LYS A 194 -21.58 9.38 -20.15
CA LYS A 194 -21.01 9.74 -21.46
C LYS A 194 -19.58 10.25 -21.34
N THR A 195 -19.32 11.11 -20.35
CA THR A 195 -17.98 11.66 -20.11
C THR A 195 -17.00 10.55 -19.72
N LEU A 196 -17.42 9.64 -18.83
CA LEU A 196 -16.58 8.52 -18.42
C LEU A 196 -16.30 7.56 -19.60
N GLN A 197 -17.27 7.33 -20.47
CA GLN A 197 -17.07 6.58 -21.73
C GLN A 197 -16.08 7.30 -22.66
N GLY A 198 -16.22 8.63 -22.83
CA GLY A 198 -15.28 9.45 -23.60
C GLY A 198 -13.86 9.46 -23.01
N ALA A 199 -13.75 9.30 -21.70
CA ALA A 199 -12.49 9.12 -20.99
C ALA A 199 -11.98 7.67 -20.95
N GLN A 200 -12.62 6.75 -21.69
CA GLN A 200 -12.28 5.32 -21.74
C GLN A 200 -12.28 4.64 -20.36
N GLY A 201 -13.15 5.10 -19.45
CA GLY A 201 -13.24 4.60 -18.08
C GLY A 201 -12.24 5.20 -17.10
N ASP A 202 -11.31 6.06 -17.54
CA ASP A 202 -10.36 6.74 -16.67
C ASP A 202 -11.00 7.96 -15.98
N LEU A 203 -11.26 7.81 -14.68
CA LEU A 203 -11.96 8.83 -13.91
C LEU A 203 -11.15 10.13 -13.76
N LYS A 204 -9.82 10.05 -13.63
CA LYS A 204 -8.97 11.25 -13.54
C LYS A 204 -9.08 12.09 -14.80
N THR A 205 -9.03 11.44 -15.96
CA THR A 205 -9.18 12.06 -17.27
C THR A 205 -10.57 12.66 -17.42
N ALA A 206 -11.62 11.93 -17.03
CA ALA A 206 -13.00 12.45 -17.04
C ALA A 206 -13.16 13.72 -16.19
N ILE A 207 -12.54 13.76 -15.00
CA ILE A 207 -12.55 14.94 -14.11
C ILE A 207 -11.87 16.13 -14.80
N VAL A 208 -10.68 15.94 -15.38
CA VAL A 208 -9.94 17.02 -16.05
C VAL A 208 -10.67 17.50 -17.31
N MET A 209 -11.16 16.59 -18.15
CA MET A 209 -11.99 16.91 -19.32
C MET A 209 -13.16 17.82 -18.93
N THR A 210 -13.88 17.46 -17.86
CA THR A 210 -15.06 18.21 -17.41
C THR A 210 -14.70 19.56 -16.81
N LYS A 211 -13.75 19.60 -15.86
CA LYS A 211 -13.43 20.83 -15.11
C LYS A 211 -12.68 21.85 -15.94
N ARG A 212 -11.92 21.42 -16.95
CA ARG A 212 -11.16 22.30 -17.85
C ARG A 212 -11.84 22.50 -19.20
N ALA A 213 -12.92 21.78 -19.49
CA ALA A 213 -13.60 21.78 -20.79
C ALA A 213 -12.64 21.50 -21.97
N VAL A 214 -11.78 20.49 -21.81
CA VAL A 214 -10.77 20.09 -22.80
C VAL A 214 -11.04 18.69 -23.38
N SER A 215 -10.37 18.36 -24.49
CA SER A 215 -10.48 17.03 -25.09
C SER A 215 -9.81 15.95 -24.23
N TYR A 216 -10.09 14.69 -24.57
CA TYR A 216 -9.45 13.53 -23.95
C TYR A 216 -7.91 13.61 -24.03
N GLU A 217 -7.39 13.94 -25.20
CA GLU A 217 -5.95 14.02 -25.49
C GLU A 217 -5.29 15.10 -24.63
N THR A 218 -5.85 16.32 -24.60
CA THR A 218 -5.33 17.41 -23.78
C THR A 218 -5.41 17.08 -22.29
N ALA A 219 -6.50 16.46 -21.82
CA ALA A 219 -6.60 16.03 -20.43
C ALA A 219 -5.54 15.00 -20.05
N ARG A 220 -5.24 14.05 -20.95
CA ARG A 220 -4.19 13.04 -20.77
C ARG A 220 -2.80 13.66 -20.73
N GLU A 221 -2.53 14.64 -21.61
CA GLU A 221 -1.27 15.37 -21.63
C GLU A 221 -1.05 16.17 -20.34
N LEU A 222 -2.07 16.92 -19.88
CA LEU A 222 -2.03 17.64 -18.61
C LEU A 222 -1.77 16.70 -17.43
N LEU A 223 -2.48 15.57 -17.37
CA LEU A 223 -2.26 14.56 -16.33
C LEU A 223 -0.85 13.98 -16.41
N ALA A 224 -0.34 13.66 -17.59
CA ALA A 224 1.02 13.12 -17.76
C ALA A 224 2.09 14.13 -17.29
N HIS A 225 1.93 15.40 -17.65
CA HIS A 225 2.82 16.49 -17.22
C HIS A 225 2.90 16.61 -15.69
N HIS A 226 1.76 16.39 -15.01
CA HIS A 226 1.66 16.45 -13.54
C HIS A 226 1.73 15.10 -12.83
N GLN A 227 2.29 14.07 -13.48
CA GLN A 227 2.46 12.72 -12.91
C GLN A 227 1.15 12.11 -12.38
N GLY A 228 0.03 12.39 -13.05
CA GLY A 228 -1.30 11.90 -12.72
C GLY A 228 -2.00 12.65 -11.58
N ASN A 229 -1.40 13.73 -11.05
CA ASN A 229 -2.00 14.51 -9.98
C ASN A 229 -3.10 15.45 -10.51
N VAL A 230 -4.36 15.09 -10.28
CA VAL A 230 -5.53 15.86 -10.75
C VAL A 230 -5.53 17.29 -10.24
N ARG A 231 -5.19 17.54 -8.97
CA ARG A 231 -5.21 18.90 -8.41
C ARG A 231 -4.24 19.82 -9.16
N LYS A 232 -3.00 19.37 -9.36
CA LYS A 232 -2.00 20.13 -10.11
C LYS A 232 -2.41 20.34 -11.57
N ALA A 233 -2.98 19.30 -12.21
CA ALA A 233 -3.48 19.41 -13.58
C ALA A 233 -4.64 20.40 -13.73
N LEU A 234 -5.47 20.57 -12.69
CA LEU A 234 -6.54 21.57 -12.70
C LEU A 234 -6.04 22.99 -12.45
N GLU A 235 -5.02 23.16 -11.62
CA GLU A 235 -4.42 24.45 -11.26
C GLU A 235 -3.43 25.00 -12.32
N ASP A 236 -3.00 24.18 -13.28
CA ASP A 236 -2.03 24.58 -14.31
C ASP A 236 -2.64 25.62 -15.28
N GLU A 237 -2.19 26.87 -15.26
CA GLU A 237 -2.72 27.95 -16.09
C GLU A 237 -2.31 27.89 -17.58
N ALA A 238 -1.79 26.75 -18.04
CA ALA A 238 -1.49 26.49 -19.45
C ALA A 238 -2.69 26.78 -20.39
#